data_AF-A0A7C3KXY3-F1
#
_entry.id   AF-A0A7C3KXY3-F1
#
_cell.length_a   1.000
_cell.length_b   1.000
_cell.length_c   1.000
_cell.angle_alpha   90.00
_cell.angle_beta   90.00
_cell.angle_gamma   90.00
#
_symmetry.space_group_name_H-M   'P 1'
#
loop_
_entity.id
_entity.type
_entity.pdbx_description
1 polymer ?
#
loop_
_entity_poly.entity_id
_entity_poly.type
_entity_poly.pdbx_seq_one_letter_code
_entity_poly.pdbx_strand_id
1 'polypeptide(L)'
;MAEVRRAGPGRAPARRSAGPIRHLPPRSRVQTGALAPGGARRNWRIYRLAQDHTEWTLGELAQIVGGQLFGPAGLTIRRPVPAGYDDPEGITFAESEAYLRLVETSSVGAVILSEEMRECDKPHIRCANARQAFGRILALSWRDLPLPEGVHPTAIVAEDVKIGATARIGPYAIVEEGAVIEEDVKVFPFCYVGPGCVLKAGVRLYPHVILYRSVFLGERTVVHSGAVLGADGFGYFWDGEKHRKVPQVGEVIIGEDCEIGSLTTIDKATAGATRVGLGTKIDNLVQIGHNVEIGEHTVLAGQVGISGSARIGSRVTMAGQVGVGDHVTVADDVLLGGQSGVDDDVTKEGRYWGTPALEFNEAARITVLLRKLPDIVKRLKRIEEELKRLK
;
A
#
# COMPACT_ATOMS: atom_id res chain seq x y z
N MET A 1 -59.40 -8.07 20.60
CA MET A 1 -60.54 -7.65 19.76
C MET A 1 -59.97 -6.88 18.58
N ALA A 2 -60.34 -7.32 17.37
CA ALA A 2 -60.33 -6.62 16.06
C ALA A 2 -58.98 -6.05 15.54
N GLU A 3 -58.58 -6.19 14.28
CA GLU A 3 -58.98 -7.06 13.16
C GLU A 3 -57.92 -6.88 12.06
N VAL A 4 -57.59 -7.97 11.37
CA VAL A 4 -56.66 -8.02 10.23
C VAL A 4 -57.41 -7.62 8.97
N ARG A 5 -56.86 -6.72 8.12
CA ARG A 5 -57.28 -6.58 6.72
C ARG A 5 -56.14 -6.89 5.75
N ARG A 6 -56.34 -7.98 5.00
CA ARG A 6 -55.56 -8.44 3.85
C ARG A 6 -55.82 -7.53 2.64
N ALA A 7 -54.78 -7.16 1.90
CA ALA A 7 -54.88 -6.66 0.53
C ALA A 7 -54.49 -7.77 -0.46
N GLY A 8 -55.34 -8.01 -1.45
CA GLY A 8 -55.18 -9.03 -2.49
C GLY A 8 -54.24 -8.62 -3.64
N PRO A 9 -54.01 -9.50 -4.62
CA PRO A 9 -52.89 -9.43 -5.56
C PRO A 9 -53.16 -8.48 -6.74
N GLY A 10 -52.27 -7.51 -6.92
CA GLY A 10 -52.24 -6.59 -8.06
C GLY A 10 -51.53 -7.18 -9.29
N ARG A 11 -52.12 -6.93 -10.46
CA ARG A 11 -51.83 -7.50 -11.79
C ARG A 11 -50.38 -7.30 -12.29
N ALA A 12 -49.88 -8.32 -12.99
CA ALA A 12 -48.63 -8.30 -13.76
C ALA A 12 -48.72 -7.43 -15.03
N PRO A 13 -47.67 -6.68 -15.40
CA PRO A 13 -47.57 -6.07 -16.72
C PRO A 13 -46.90 -6.99 -17.75
N ALA A 14 -47.32 -6.80 -19.00
CA ALA A 14 -47.18 -7.69 -20.13
C ALA A 14 -45.75 -7.87 -20.67
N ARG A 15 -45.47 -9.09 -21.14
CA ARG A 15 -44.32 -9.46 -21.99
C ARG A 15 -44.31 -8.60 -23.26
N ARG A 16 -43.21 -7.89 -23.51
CA ARG A 16 -42.90 -7.32 -24.82
C ARG A 16 -41.82 -8.16 -25.51
N SER A 17 -42.10 -8.44 -26.77
CA SER A 17 -41.43 -9.32 -27.72
C SER A 17 -40.01 -8.88 -28.09
N ALA A 18 -39.14 -9.88 -28.28
CA ALA A 18 -37.83 -9.76 -28.89
C ALA A 18 -37.91 -9.26 -30.34
N GLY A 19 -37.00 -8.35 -30.70
CA GLY A 19 -36.74 -7.85 -32.07
C GLY A 19 -35.23 -7.75 -32.31
N PRO A 20 -34.77 -7.70 -33.57
CA PRO A 20 -33.61 -8.47 -34.03
C PRO A 20 -32.24 -7.85 -33.71
N ILE A 21 -31.28 -8.78 -33.56
CA ILE A 21 -29.83 -8.58 -33.40
C ILE A 21 -29.29 -7.73 -34.56
N ARG A 22 -28.67 -6.59 -34.25
CA ARG A 22 -27.87 -5.80 -35.21
C ARG A 22 -26.42 -6.23 -35.14
N HIS A 23 -25.88 -6.57 -36.31
CA HIS A 23 -24.50 -6.99 -36.55
C HIS A 23 -23.46 -5.95 -36.06
N LEU A 24 -22.46 -6.44 -35.33
CA LEU A 24 -21.21 -5.71 -35.04
C LEU A 24 -20.31 -5.70 -36.30
N PRO A 25 -19.66 -4.56 -36.66
CA PRO A 25 -18.65 -4.54 -37.71
C PRO A 25 -17.30 -5.12 -37.23
N PRO A 26 -16.44 -5.63 -38.13
CA PRO A 26 -15.26 -6.42 -37.76
C PRO A 26 -14.01 -5.57 -37.46
N ARG A 27 -13.24 -6.05 -36.47
CA ARG A 27 -11.77 -5.95 -36.29
C ARG A 27 -11.11 -4.59 -36.59
N SER A 28 -10.84 -3.80 -35.55
CA SER A 28 -9.82 -2.74 -35.60
C SER A 28 -8.41 -3.34 -35.50
N ARG A 29 -7.62 -3.13 -36.56
CA ARG A 29 -6.18 -3.44 -36.64
C ARG A 29 -5.40 -2.72 -35.53
N VAL A 30 -4.51 -3.45 -34.86
CA VAL A 30 -3.42 -2.87 -34.06
C VAL A 30 -2.46 -2.18 -35.03
N GLN A 31 -2.33 -0.86 -34.95
CA GLN A 31 -1.22 -0.14 -35.56
C GLN A 31 -0.01 -0.23 -34.63
N THR A 32 1.02 -0.94 -35.06
CA THR A 32 2.35 -0.95 -34.44
C THR A 32 3.08 0.34 -34.81
N GLY A 33 3.04 1.33 -33.92
CA GLY A 33 3.89 2.51 -33.99
C GLY A 33 5.28 2.20 -33.45
N ALA A 34 6.30 2.29 -34.32
CA ALA A 34 7.70 2.12 -33.97
C ALA A 34 8.17 3.15 -32.94
N LEU A 35 8.84 2.68 -31.88
CA LEU A 35 9.53 3.54 -30.90
C LEU A 35 10.89 3.95 -31.46
N ALA A 36 11.11 5.26 -31.61
CA ALA A 36 12.42 5.84 -31.91
C ALA A 36 13.32 5.83 -30.64
N PRO A 37 14.66 5.66 -30.79
CA PRO A 37 15.56 5.54 -29.65
C PRO A 37 16.05 6.91 -29.18
N GLY A 38 15.94 7.20 -27.88
CA GLY A 38 16.64 8.33 -27.26
C GLY A 38 16.07 8.78 -25.91
N GLY A 39 16.86 8.64 -24.85
CA GLY A 39 16.64 9.30 -23.56
C GLY A 39 16.30 8.34 -22.42
N ALA A 40 17.33 7.93 -21.67
CA ALA A 40 17.19 7.21 -20.41
C ALA A 40 16.52 8.09 -19.35
N ARG A 41 15.19 8.09 -19.32
CA ARG A 41 14.41 8.41 -18.11
C ARG A 41 14.09 7.10 -17.43
N ARG A 42 14.57 6.90 -16.20
CA ARG A 42 14.17 5.77 -15.33
C ARG A 42 12.65 5.85 -15.18
N ASN A 43 11.94 5.04 -15.95
CA ASN A 43 10.50 5.04 -16.05
C ASN A 43 9.95 4.21 -14.89
N TRP A 44 9.58 4.86 -13.79
CA TRP A 44 8.84 4.25 -12.67
C TRP A 44 7.35 4.01 -13.03
N ARG A 45 7.02 3.87 -14.32
CA ARG A 45 5.72 3.43 -14.83
C ARG A 45 5.54 1.95 -14.53
N ILE A 46 5.48 1.64 -13.25
CA ILE A 46 5.31 0.31 -12.72
C ILE A 46 3.80 0.02 -12.81
N TYR A 47 3.45 -0.80 -13.80
CA TYR A 47 2.24 -1.64 -13.85
C TYR A 47 0.89 -0.94 -14.12
N ARG A 48 0.69 -0.51 -15.38
CA ARG A 48 -0.66 -0.28 -15.92
C ARG A 48 -0.81 -1.03 -17.26
N LEU A 49 -1.13 -2.31 -17.19
CA LEU A 49 -1.59 -3.11 -18.33
C LEU A 49 -3.01 -3.55 -18.01
N ALA A 50 -3.99 -2.72 -18.34
CA ALA A 50 -5.39 -3.11 -18.29
C ALA A 50 -5.63 -4.13 -19.41
N GLN A 51 -5.80 -5.40 -19.06
CA GLN A 51 -6.27 -6.40 -20.01
C GLN A 51 -7.42 -7.21 -19.40
N ASP A 52 -8.48 -7.37 -20.19
CA ASP A 52 -9.58 -8.30 -19.88
C ASP A 52 -9.17 -9.77 -20.11
N HIS A 53 -8.01 -10.01 -20.74
CA HIS A 53 -7.47 -11.34 -21.02
C HIS A 53 -7.16 -12.10 -19.73
N THR A 54 -7.79 -13.27 -19.57
CA THR A 54 -7.55 -14.25 -18.49
C THR A 54 -6.56 -15.34 -18.88
N GLU A 55 -6.02 -15.27 -20.11
CA GLU A 55 -5.21 -16.32 -20.71
C GLU A 55 -4.13 -15.69 -21.58
N TRP A 56 -2.91 -16.20 -21.46
CA TRP A 56 -1.76 -15.85 -22.29
C TRP A 56 -1.10 -17.13 -22.79
N THR A 57 -0.37 -17.04 -23.89
CA THR A 57 0.58 -18.07 -24.28
C THR A 57 1.94 -17.80 -23.63
N LEU A 58 2.73 -18.84 -23.39
CA LEU A 58 4.08 -18.69 -22.84
C LEU A 58 4.98 -17.83 -23.77
N GLY A 59 4.75 -17.90 -25.09
CA GLY A 59 5.44 -17.05 -26.07
C GLY A 59 5.09 -15.56 -25.94
N GLU A 60 3.82 -15.22 -25.70
CA GLU A 60 3.42 -13.83 -25.42
C GLU A 60 4.05 -13.31 -24.13
N LEU A 61 4.04 -14.13 -23.07
CA LEU A 61 4.68 -13.77 -21.81
C LEU A 61 6.19 -13.56 -21.99
N ALA A 62 6.87 -14.40 -22.78
CA ALA A 62 8.29 -14.24 -23.12
C ALA A 62 8.57 -12.88 -23.78
N GLN A 63 7.73 -12.46 -24.73
CA GLN A 63 7.85 -11.15 -25.37
C GLN A 63 7.61 -9.99 -24.39
N ILE A 64 6.59 -10.09 -23.53
CA ILE A 64 6.24 -9.04 -22.57
C ILE A 64 7.37 -8.83 -21.54
N VAL A 65 7.96 -9.92 -21.05
CA VAL A 65 9.07 -9.82 -20.09
C VAL A 65 10.41 -9.56 -20.77
N GLY A 66 10.50 -9.69 -22.09
CA GLY A 66 11.73 -9.55 -22.87
C GLY A 66 12.72 -10.69 -22.64
N GLY A 67 12.20 -11.91 -22.43
CA GLY A 67 12.99 -13.10 -22.14
C GLY A 67 13.07 -14.08 -23.31
N GLN A 68 14.05 -14.97 -23.27
CA GLN A 68 14.20 -16.07 -24.20
C GLN A 68 13.31 -17.24 -23.78
N LEU A 69 12.50 -17.73 -24.71
CA LEU A 69 11.60 -18.86 -24.49
C LEU A 69 12.32 -20.20 -24.70
N PHE A 70 12.09 -21.14 -23.78
CA PHE A 70 12.46 -22.54 -23.89
C PHE A 70 11.23 -23.41 -23.63
N GLY A 71 10.89 -24.26 -24.61
CA GLY A 71 9.66 -25.06 -24.59
C GLY A 71 8.57 -24.54 -25.54
N PRO A 72 7.33 -25.06 -25.42
CA PRO A 72 6.27 -24.79 -26.38
C PRO A 72 5.70 -23.37 -26.25
N ALA A 73 5.87 -22.54 -27.29
CA ALA A 73 5.36 -21.16 -27.33
C ALA A 73 3.83 -21.05 -27.14
N GLY A 74 3.08 -22.05 -27.62
CA GLY A 74 1.62 -22.10 -27.52
C GLY A 74 1.09 -22.65 -26.19
N LEU A 75 1.94 -22.89 -25.18
CA LEU A 75 1.48 -23.33 -23.86
C LEU A 75 0.60 -22.24 -23.23
N THR A 76 -0.63 -22.60 -22.88
CA THR A 76 -1.57 -21.69 -22.21
C THR A 76 -1.19 -21.50 -20.75
N ILE A 77 -1.03 -20.24 -20.36
CA ILE A 77 -0.80 -19.78 -18.99
C ILE A 77 -1.96 -18.88 -18.59
N ARG A 78 -2.56 -19.18 -17.44
CA ARG A 78 -3.74 -18.47 -16.93
C ARG A 78 -3.49 -17.66 -15.67
N ARG A 79 -2.48 -18.01 -14.89
CA ARG A 79 -2.22 -17.33 -13.62
C ARG A 79 -0.79 -17.46 -13.11
N PRO A 80 -0.28 -16.46 -12.38
CA PRO A 80 0.91 -16.59 -11.57
C PRO A 80 0.63 -17.46 -10.34
N VAL A 81 1.56 -18.33 -9.97
CA VAL A 81 1.47 -19.22 -8.80
C VAL A 81 2.77 -19.24 -7.99
N PRO A 82 2.74 -19.55 -6.69
CA PRO A 82 3.96 -19.76 -5.90
C PRO A 82 4.78 -20.95 -6.42
N ALA A 83 6.09 -20.92 -6.16
CA ALA A 83 6.94 -22.06 -6.47
C ALA A 83 6.51 -23.29 -5.66
N GLY A 84 6.45 -24.46 -6.31
CA GLY A 84 6.01 -25.71 -5.69
C GLY A 84 4.52 -26.02 -5.76
N TYR A 85 3.71 -25.14 -6.37
CA TYR A 85 2.28 -25.42 -6.59
C TYR A 85 2.05 -26.31 -7.81
N ASP A 86 1.11 -27.23 -7.69
CA ASP A 86 0.63 -28.10 -8.77
C ASP A 86 -0.43 -27.40 -9.63
N ASP A 87 0.02 -26.60 -10.60
CA ASP A 87 -0.87 -25.91 -11.56
C ASP A 87 -0.28 -25.94 -12.99
N PRO A 88 -0.72 -26.87 -13.86
CA PRO A 88 -0.25 -26.96 -15.25
C PRO A 88 -0.53 -25.73 -16.12
N GLU A 89 -1.46 -24.86 -15.71
CA GLU A 89 -1.75 -23.57 -16.37
C GLU A 89 -1.10 -22.39 -15.62
N GLY A 90 -0.30 -22.68 -14.60
CA GLY A 90 0.40 -21.72 -13.76
C GLY A 90 1.79 -21.36 -14.27
N ILE A 91 2.22 -20.13 -14.00
CA ILE A 91 3.60 -19.68 -14.15
C ILE A 91 4.17 -19.21 -12.81
N THR A 92 5.42 -19.54 -12.53
CA THR A 92 6.13 -19.08 -11.33
C THR A 92 7.51 -18.55 -11.70
N PHE A 93 8.35 -18.24 -10.72
CA PHE A 93 9.76 -17.89 -10.95
C PHE A 93 10.68 -18.63 -9.98
N ALA A 94 11.93 -18.82 -10.38
CA ALA A 94 12.97 -19.34 -9.50
C ALA A 94 14.25 -18.50 -9.62
N GLU A 95 14.76 -18.09 -8.46
CA GLU A 95 15.98 -17.29 -8.31
C GLU A 95 17.04 -17.98 -7.44
N SER A 96 16.74 -19.19 -6.97
CA SER A 96 17.65 -20.02 -6.21
C SER A 96 17.44 -21.48 -6.55
N GLU A 97 18.47 -22.29 -6.33
CA GLU A 97 18.42 -23.73 -6.54
C GLU A 97 17.35 -24.41 -5.67
N ALA A 98 17.07 -23.87 -4.47
CA ALA A 98 16.01 -24.36 -3.61
C ALA A 98 14.62 -24.15 -4.25
N TYR A 99 14.35 -22.97 -4.81
CA TYR A 99 13.10 -22.70 -5.53
C TYR A 99 12.99 -23.53 -6.81
N LEU A 100 14.10 -23.70 -7.54
CA LEU A 100 14.09 -24.52 -8.76
C LEU A 100 13.73 -25.98 -8.46
N ARG A 101 14.24 -26.57 -7.38
CA ARG A 101 13.84 -27.92 -6.95
C ARG A 101 12.34 -28.03 -6.66
N LEU A 102 11.74 -27.03 -6.02
CA LEU A 102 10.27 -27.00 -5.80
C LEU A 102 9.51 -26.97 -7.12
N VAL A 103 9.99 -26.19 -8.09
CA VAL A 103 9.43 -26.12 -9.44
C VAL A 103 9.51 -27.48 -10.13
N GLU A 104 10.65 -28.16 -10.06
CA GLU A 104 10.85 -29.48 -10.69
C GLU A 104 9.97 -30.58 -10.10
N THR A 105 9.73 -30.55 -8.79
CA THR A 105 8.91 -31.56 -8.10
C THR A 105 7.40 -31.33 -8.22
N SER A 106 6.98 -30.16 -8.67
CA SER A 106 5.55 -29.82 -8.86
C SER A 106 5.09 -30.10 -10.29
N SER A 107 3.82 -29.84 -10.59
CA SER A 107 3.22 -29.87 -11.92
C SER A 107 2.98 -28.48 -12.51
N VAL A 108 3.66 -27.44 -12.01
CA VAL A 108 3.57 -26.07 -12.56
C VAL A 108 3.90 -26.05 -14.06
N GLY A 109 3.08 -25.32 -14.83
CA GLY A 109 3.14 -25.25 -16.29
C GLY A 109 4.43 -24.62 -16.82
N ALA A 110 4.86 -23.50 -16.24
CA ALA A 110 6.09 -22.82 -16.65
C ALA A 110 6.81 -22.09 -15.50
N VAL A 111 8.08 -21.77 -15.72
CA VAL A 111 8.92 -21.02 -14.77
C VAL A 111 9.71 -19.90 -15.46
N ILE A 112 9.87 -18.77 -14.78
CA ILE A 112 10.81 -17.72 -15.18
C ILE A 112 12.13 -17.95 -14.44
N LEU A 113 13.23 -17.99 -15.17
CA LEU A 113 14.58 -18.19 -14.65
C LEU A 113 15.45 -16.97 -14.94
N SER A 114 16.33 -16.64 -14.00
CA SER A 114 17.43 -15.69 -14.27
C SER A 114 18.47 -16.37 -15.18
N GLU A 115 19.29 -15.58 -15.89
CA GLU A 115 20.28 -16.11 -16.85
C GLU A 115 21.29 -17.07 -16.21
N GLU A 116 21.68 -16.79 -14.97
CA GLU A 116 22.64 -17.56 -14.18
C GLU A 116 22.09 -18.88 -13.62
N MET A 117 20.78 -19.11 -13.70
CA MET A 117 20.17 -20.34 -13.21
C MET A 117 20.42 -21.50 -14.18
N ARG A 118 20.71 -22.68 -13.64
CA ARG A 118 20.82 -23.91 -14.44
C ARG A 118 19.54 -24.19 -15.23
N GLU A 119 19.68 -24.97 -16.29
CA GLU A 119 18.53 -25.42 -17.07
C GLU A 119 17.61 -26.33 -16.25
N CYS A 120 16.33 -26.32 -16.61
CA CYS A 120 15.35 -27.29 -16.14
C CYS A 120 14.54 -27.83 -17.31
N ASP A 121 14.03 -29.05 -17.18
CA ASP A 121 13.28 -29.72 -18.24
C ASP A 121 11.88 -29.13 -18.48
N LYS A 122 11.41 -28.29 -17.56
CA LYS A 122 10.12 -27.62 -17.67
C LYS A 122 10.15 -26.45 -18.66
N PRO A 123 9.02 -26.13 -19.31
CA PRO A 123 8.88 -24.91 -20.10
C PRO A 123 9.28 -23.69 -19.27
N HIS A 124 10.14 -22.83 -19.83
CA HIS A 124 10.66 -21.70 -19.09
C HIS A 124 10.96 -20.48 -19.95
N ILE A 125 10.98 -19.32 -19.31
CA ILE A 125 11.45 -18.06 -19.89
C ILE A 125 12.72 -17.64 -19.14
N ARG A 126 13.82 -17.45 -19.87
CA ARG A 126 15.09 -16.97 -19.32
C ARG A 126 15.23 -15.47 -19.54
N CYS A 127 15.53 -14.71 -18.49
CA CYS A 127 15.67 -13.25 -18.57
C CYS A 127 16.67 -12.73 -17.53
N ALA A 128 17.11 -11.47 -17.68
CA ALA A 128 18.10 -10.88 -16.78
C ALA A 128 17.68 -10.81 -15.30
N ASN A 129 16.37 -10.76 -15.00
CA ASN A 129 15.88 -10.74 -13.62
C ASN A 129 14.50 -11.40 -13.51
N ALA A 130 14.48 -12.67 -13.07
CA ALA A 130 13.25 -13.45 -12.97
C ALA A 130 12.19 -12.80 -12.07
N ARG A 131 12.61 -12.19 -10.95
CA ARG A 131 11.71 -11.55 -10.00
C ARG A 131 11.01 -10.32 -10.60
N GLN A 132 11.74 -9.48 -11.32
CA GLN A 132 11.16 -8.33 -12.02
C GLN A 132 10.23 -8.77 -13.15
N ALA A 133 10.62 -9.78 -13.92
CA ALA A 133 9.78 -10.37 -14.96
C ALA A 133 8.47 -10.92 -14.37
N PHE A 134 8.55 -11.66 -13.27
CA PHE A 134 7.38 -12.14 -12.56
C PHE A 134 6.49 -10.99 -12.06
N GLY A 135 7.09 -9.90 -11.56
CA GLY A 135 6.38 -8.67 -11.21
C GLY A 135 5.54 -8.09 -12.36
N ARG A 136 6.06 -8.11 -13.60
CA ARG A 136 5.28 -7.71 -14.79
C ARG A 136 4.12 -8.64 -15.07
N ILE A 137 4.26 -9.95 -14.84
CA ILE A 137 3.17 -10.91 -15.02
C ILE A 137 2.09 -10.75 -13.94
N LEU A 138 2.50 -10.50 -12.68
CA LEU A 138 1.56 -10.16 -11.61
C LEU A 138 0.73 -8.93 -11.98
N ALA A 139 1.36 -7.92 -12.59
CA ALA A 139 0.67 -6.72 -13.08
C ALA A 139 -0.32 -6.98 -14.22
N LEU A 140 -0.01 -7.90 -15.14
CA LEU A 140 -0.96 -8.35 -16.19
C LEU A 140 -2.19 -9.03 -15.59
N SER A 141 -2.00 -9.72 -14.46
CA SER A 141 -3.05 -10.47 -13.77
C SER A 141 -3.91 -9.58 -12.87
N TRP A 142 -3.56 -8.30 -12.74
CA TRP A 142 -4.27 -7.36 -11.89
C TRP A 142 -5.69 -7.10 -12.42
N ARG A 143 -6.69 -7.29 -11.55
CA ARG A 143 -8.10 -7.02 -11.82
C ARG A 143 -8.56 -5.90 -10.91
N ASP A 144 -8.99 -4.78 -11.49
CA ASP A 144 -9.55 -3.70 -10.69
C ASP A 144 -10.94 -4.07 -10.17
N LEU A 145 -11.34 -3.46 -9.06
CA LEU A 145 -12.72 -3.60 -8.58
C LEU A 145 -13.68 -2.95 -9.58
N PRO A 146 -14.90 -3.49 -9.74
CA PRO A 146 -15.86 -2.93 -10.67
C PRO A 146 -16.24 -1.51 -10.24
N LEU A 147 -16.08 -0.54 -11.16
CA LEU A 147 -16.44 0.85 -10.94
C LEU A 147 -17.04 1.43 -12.25
N PRO A 148 -18.35 1.79 -12.24
CA PRO A 148 -18.99 2.43 -13.38
C PRO A 148 -18.29 3.72 -13.81
N GLU A 149 -18.46 4.10 -15.08
CA GLU A 149 -17.96 5.38 -15.58
C GLU A 149 -18.78 6.56 -15.05
N GLY A 150 -18.11 7.70 -14.88
CA GLY A 150 -18.74 8.92 -14.37
C GLY A 150 -19.15 8.82 -12.90
N VAL A 151 -20.16 9.62 -12.53
CA VAL A 151 -20.71 9.67 -11.17
C VAL A 151 -21.90 8.74 -11.07
N HIS A 152 -21.85 7.78 -10.14
CA HIS A 152 -22.94 6.85 -9.93
C HIS A 152 -24.23 7.58 -9.46
N PRO A 153 -25.44 7.21 -9.92
CA PRO A 153 -26.68 7.91 -9.55
C PRO A 153 -27.02 7.94 -8.05
N THR A 154 -26.38 7.08 -7.25
CA THR A 154 -26.56 7.03 -5.79
C THR A 154 -25.45 7.71 -5.02
N ALA A 155 -24.45 8.28 -5.69
CA ALA A 155 -23.46 9.14 -5.06
C ALA A 155 -24.10 10.48 -4.70
N ILE A 156 -23.71 11.06 -3.57
CA ILE A 156 -24.15 12.38 -3.12
C ILE A 156 -22.96 13.32 -3.33
N VAL A 157 -23.11 14.28 -4.23
CA VAL A 157 -22.04 15.21 -4.62
C VAL A 157 -22.57 16.63 -4.48
N ALA A 158 -21.85 17.49 -3.77
CA ALA A 158 -22.19 18.90 -3.64
C ALA A 158 -22.12 19.64 -5.00
N GLU A 159 -22.88 20.73 -5.14
CA GLU A 159 -23.08 21.42 -6.43
C GLU A 159 -21.82 22.08 -7.00
N ASP A 160 -20.87 22.50 -6.15
CA ASP A 160 -19.68 23.26 -6.53
C ASP A 160 -18.42 22.39 -6.73
N VAL A 161 -18.56 21.06 -6.61
CA VAL A 161 -17.45 20.11 -6.77
C VAL A 161 -16.94 20.13 -8.21
N LYS A 162 -15.62 20.23 -8.37
CA LYS A 162 -14.96 20.16 -9.68
C LYS A 162 -14.56 18.72 -9.97
N ILE A 163 -15.11 18.14 -11.05
CA ILE A 163 -14.88 16.74 -11.41
C ILE A 163 -14.27 16.65 -12.81
N GLY A 164 -13.13 15.98 -12.93
CA GLY A 164 -12.44 15.70 -14.18
C GLY A 164 -13.23 14.73 -15.08
N ALA A 165 -13.06 14.85 -16.39
CA ALA A 165 -13.91 14.17 -17.37
C ALA A 165 -13.88 12.63 -17.29
N THR A 166 -12.74 12.04 -16.89
CA THR A 166 -12.56 10.58 -16.77
C THR A 166 -12.67 10.06 -15.34
N ALA A 167 -12.97 10.95 -14.37
CA ALA A 167 -13.14 10.56 -12.98
C ALA A 167 -14.35 9.62 -12.80
N ARG A 168 -14.25 8.72 -11.84
CA ARG A 168 -15.28 7.71 -11.54
C ARG A 168 -15.62 7.75 -10.06
N ILE A 169 -16.88 7.96 -9.75
CA ILE A 169 -17.39 8.05 -8.36
C ILE A 169 -18.43 6.96 -8.18
N GLY A 170 -18.14 6.03 -7.27
CA GLY A 170 -18.92 4.83 -7.01
C GLY A 170 -20.21 5.07 -6.23
N PRO A 171 -21.08 4.05 -6.15
CA PRO A 171 -22.34 4.12 -5.43
C PRO A 171 -22.16 4.51 -3.97
N TYR A 172 -23.05 5.39 -3.49
CA TYR A 172 -23.11 5.82 -2.09
C TYR A 172 -21.84 6.50 -1.57
N ALA A 173 -20.93 6.91 -2.45
CA ALA A 173 -19.86 7.83 -2.08
C ALA A 173 -20.45 9.23 -1.82
N ILE A 174 -19.85 9.96 -0.88
CA ILE A 174 -20.21 11.33 -0.54
C ILE A 174 -19.03 12.23 -0.88
N VAL A 175 -19.27 13.31 -1.62
CA VAL A 175 -18.27 14.33 -1.96
C VAL A 175 -18.81 15.70 -1.60
N GLU A 176 -18.14 16.33 -0.64
CA GLU A 176 -18.57 17.59 -0.04
C GLU A 176 -18.07 18.83 -0.80
N GLU A 177 -18.59 19.99 -0.39
CA GLU A 177 -18.35 21.29 -1.00
C GLU A 177 -16.86 21.64 -1.20
N GLY A 178 -16.58 22.35 -2.29
CA GLY A 178 -15.24 22.83 -2.62
C GLY A 178 -14.21 21.74 -2.95
N ALA A 179 -14.60 20.47 -2.98
CA ALA A 179 -13.70 19.38 -3.36
C ALA A 179 -13.30 19.46 -4.84
N VAL A 180 -12.07 19.04 -5.14
CA VAL A 180 -11.52 18.96 -6.49
C VAL A 180 -11.09 17.53 -6.78
N ILE A 181 -11.70 16.93 -7.80
CA ILE A 181 -11.44 15.57 -8.25
C ILE A 181 -10.91 15.67 -9.68
N GLU A 182 -9.63 15.39 -9.89
CA GLU A 182 -9.00 15.47 -11.21
C GLU A 182 -9.29 14.23 -12.10
N GLU A 183 -8.69 14.20 -13.29
CA GLU A 183 -8.84 13.11 -14.26
C GLU A 183 -8.34 11.76 -13.72
N ASP A 184 -8.93 10.68 -14.21
CA ASP A 184 -8.59 9.29 -13.88
C ASP A 184 -8.72 8.92 -12.39
N VAL A 185 -9.24 9.82 -11.54
CA VAL A 185 -9.52 9.53 -10.14
C VAL A 185 -10.63 8.50 -10.02
N LYS A 186 -10.43 7.54 -9.11
CA LYS A 186 -11.42 6.51 -8.79
C LYS A 186 -11.77 6.59 -7.32
N VAL A 187 -13.01 6.94 -7.03
CA VAL A 187 -13.60 6.91 -5.69
C VAL A 187 -14.55 5.72 -5.62
N PHE A 188 -14.16 4.67 -4.91
CA PHE A 188 -14.97 3.45 -4.78
C PHE A 188 -16.17 3.64 -3.81
N PRO A 189 -17.08 2.65 -3.71
CA PRO A 189 -18.31 2.77 -2.92
C PRO A 189 -18.08 3.16 -1.45
N PHE A 190 -19.03 3.91 -0.90
CA PHE A 190 -19.07 4.31 0.52
C PHE A 190 -17.87 5.14 1.03
N CYS A 191 -17.08 5.72 0.13
CA CYS A 191 -16.08 6.72 0.51
C CYS A 191 -16.73 8.04 0.94
N TYR A 192 -16.09 8.75 1.84
CA TYR A 192 -16.43 10.13 2.19
C TYR A 192 -15.24 11.03 1.84
N VAL A 193 -15.47 12.03 0.98
CA VAL A 193 -14.49 13.05 0.59
C VAL A 193 -14.96 14.38 1.15
N GLY A 194 -14.34 14.80 2.26
CA GLY A 194 -14.75 15.98 3.01
C GLY A 194 -14.48 17.31 2.31
N PRO A 195 -14.95 18.43 2.91
CA PRO A 195 -14.91 19.73 2.27
C PRO A 195 -13.49 20.18 1.92
N GLY A 196 -13.32 20.80 0.75
CA GLY A 196 -12.04 21.34 0.29
C GLY A 196 -10.94 20.29 0.05
N CYS A 197 -11.27 18.99 0.03
CA CYS A 197 -10.31 17.95 -0.37
C CYS A 197 -9.86 18.12 -1.83
N VAL A 198 -8.62 17.74 -2.11
CA VAL A 198 -8.08 17.74 -3.47
C VAL A 198 -7.50 16.37 -3.79
N LEU A 199 -8.07 15.72 -4.80
CA LEU A 199 -7.63 14.44 -5.33
C LEU A 199 -7.00 14.67 -6.70
N LYS A 200 -5.67 14.54 -6.79
CA LYS A 200 -4.92 14.71 -8.02
C LYS A 200 -5.11 13.55 -8.99
N ALA A 201 -4.68 13.75 -10.23
CA ALA A 201 -4.90 12.80 -11.32
C ALA A 201 -4.50 11.36 -10.97
N GLY A 202 -5.39 10.41 -11.28
CA GLY A 202 -5.15 8.99 -11.08
C GLY A 202 -5.18 8.48 -9.64
N VAL A 203 -5.57 9.31 -8.66
CA VAL A 203 -5.79 8.88 -7.27
C VAL A 203 -6.82 7.76 -7.20
N ARG A 204 -6.62 6.79 -6.30
CA ARG A 204 -7.55 5.69 -6.05
C ARG A 204 -7.91 5.60 -4.58
N LEU A 205 -9.18 5.77 -4.26
CA LEU A 205 -9.74 5.57 -2.92
C LEU A 205 -10.57 4.30 -2.93
N TYR A 206 -10.10 3.23 -2.30
CA TYR A 206 -10.84 1.97 -2.13
C TYR A 206 -12.05 2.12 -1.19
N PRO A 207 -12.98 1.14 -1.15
CA PRO A 207 -14.23 1.29 -0.41
C PRO A 207 -14.04 1.72 1.04
N HIS A 208 -14.95 2.56 1.54
CA HIS A 208 -14.95 3.05 2.94
C HIS A 208 -13.72 3.89 3.35
N VAL A 209 -12.99 4.48 2.40
CA VAL A 209 -11.98 5.51 2.75
C VAL A 209 -12.68 6.79 3.19
N ILE A 210 -12.21 7.37 4.31
CA ILE A 210 -12.74 8.60 4.88
C ILE A 210 -11.66 9.68 4.84
N LEU A 211 -11.90 10.73 4.07
CA LEU A 211 -11.11 11.95 4.07
C LEU A 211 -11.90 13.04 4.79
N TYR A 212 -11.33 13.60 5.85
CA TYR A 212 -11.90 14.75 6.55
C TYR A 212 -11.75 16.03 5.70
N ARG A 213 -11.89 17.21 6.30
CA ARG A 213 -11.70 18.49 5.63
C ARG A 213 -10.23 18.71 5.24
N SER A 214 -10.00 19.34 4.09
CA SER A 214 -8.67 19.81 3.64
C SER A 214 -7.60 18.70 3.60
N VAL A 215 -7.94 17.56 3.00
CA VAL A 215 -6.96 16.51 2.69
C VAL A 215 -6.54 16.63 1.23
N PHE A 216 -5.23 16.68 0.99
CA PHE A 216 -4.64 16.80 -0.34
C PHE A 216 -3.88 15.53 -0.68
N LEU A 217 -4.27 14.86 -1.76
CA LEU A 217 -3.62 13.64 -2.26
C LEU A 217 -2.96 13.92 -3.61
N GLY A 218 -1.65 13.70 -3.69
CA GLY A 218 -0.87 13.80 -4.93
C GLY A 218 -1.24 12.75 -5.97
N GLU A 219 -0.70 12.90 -7.18
CA GLU A 219 -1.05 12.06 -8.33
C GLU A 219 -0.79 10.59 -8.07
N ARG A 220 -1.65 9.71 -8.61
CA ARG A 220 -1.50 8.25 -8.56
C ARG A 220 -1.44 7.65 -7.15
N THR A 221 -1.75 8.43 -6.12
CA THR A 221 -1.79 7.94 -4.74
C THR A 221 -2.95 6.95 -4.54
N VAL A 222 -2.67 5.88 -3.82
CA VAL A 222 -3.61 4.80 -3.52
C VAL A 222 -3.90 4.78 -2.02
N VAL A 223 -5.18 4.76 -1.67
CA VAL A 223 -5.65 4.67 -0.28
C VAL A 223 -6.57 3.46 -0.16
N HIS A 224 -6.18 2.49 0.66
CA HIS A 224 -6.89 1.23 0.86
C HIS A 224 -8.04 1.33 1.86
N SER A 225 -8.91 0.33 1.83
CA SER A 225 -10.22 0.36 2.47
C SER A 225 -10.17 0.69 3.97
N GLY A 226 -11.09 1.52 4.41
CA GLY A 226 -11.24 1.88 5.83
C GLY A 226 -10.16 2.81 6.39
N ALA A 227 -9.20 3.26 5.58
CA ALA A 227 -8.24 4.27 6.02
C ALA A 227 -8.95 5.62 6.28
N VAL A 228 -8.44 6.35 7.28
CA VAL A 228 -9.01 7.63 7.72
C VAL A 228 -7.92 8.70 7.73
N LEU A 229 -8.09 9.74 6.93
CA LEU A 229 -7.13 10.84 6.81
C LEU A 229 -7.79 12.15 7.27
N GLY A 230 -7.06 12.92 8.09
CA GLY A 230 -7.45 14.25 8.55
C GLY A 230 -8.33 14.27 9.80
N ALA A 231 -8.43 13.16 10.53
CA ALA A 231 -9.04 13.15 11.86
C ALA A 231 -8.27 14.06 12.83
N ASP A 232 -8.92 14.50 13.91
CA ASP A 232 -8.24 15.27 14.96
C ASP A 232 -7.18 14.38 15.65
N GLY A 233 -5.94 14.86 15.72
CA GLY A 233 -4.91 14.22 16.54
C GLY A 233 -5.16 14.31 18.04
N PHE A 234 -4.34 13.57 18.80
CA PHE A 234 -4.41 13.45 20.26
C PHE A 234 -3.86 14.70 20.99
N GLY A 235 -4.48 15.86 20.79
CA GLY A 235 -4.10 17.11 21.45
C GLY A 235 -4.94 17.42 22.68
N TYR A 236 -4.37 17.31 23.88
CA TYR A 236 -5.01 17.70 25.15
C TYR A 236 -4.02 18.37 26.11
N PHE A 237 -4.45 19.38 26.86
CA PHE A 237 -3.67 19.96 27.96
C PHE A 237 -4.42 19.88 29.29
N TRP A 238 -3.70 19.79 30.39
CA TRP A 238 -4.27 19.86 31.74
C TRP A 238 -4.46 21.32 32.16
N ASP A 239 -5.67 21.72 32.52
CA ASP A 239 -5.97 23.11 32.94
C ASP A 239 -5.89 23.32 34.47
N GLY A 240 -5.52 22.28 35.23
CA GLY A 240 -5.57 22.24 36.68
C GLY A 240 -6.67 21.34 37.25
N GLU A 241 -7.72 21.05 36.46
CA GLU A 241 -8.89 20.26 36.88
C GLU A 241 -9.20 19.10 35.93
N LYS A 242 -9.04 19.30 34.61
CA LYS A 242 -9.32 18.28 33.59
C LYS A 242 -8.50 18.48 32.33
N HIS A 243 -8.48 17.44 31.49
CA HIS A 243 -7.95 17.55 30.13
C HIS A 243 -8.89 18.37 29.24
N ARG A 244 -8.35 19.43 28.63
CA ARG A 244 -9.03 20.26 27.63
C ARG A 244 -8.52 19.90 26.25
N LYS A 245 -9.45 19.69 25.32
CA LYS A 245 -9.15 19.40 23.91
C LYS A 245 -8.47 20.61 23.27
N VAL A 246 -7.37 20.36 22.57
CA VAL A 246 -6.71 21.33 21.68
C VAL A 246 -7.37 21.21 20.30
N PRO A 247 -8.03 22.26 19.78
CA PRO A 247 -8.57 22.24 18.43
C PRO A 247 -7.47 21.99 17.39
N GLN A 248 -7.72 21.07 16.46
CA GLN A 248 -6.83 20.74 15.36
C GLN A 248 -7.38 21.39 14.09
N VAL A 249 -6.68 22.40 13.57
CA VAL A 249 -7.15 23.24 12.45
C VAL A 249 -6.25 23.17 11.22
N GLY A 250 -5.20 22.35 11.26
CA GLY A 250 -4.33 22.11 10.13
C GLY A 250 -4.93 21.15 9.10
N GLU A 251 -4.08 20.75 8.17
CA GLU A 251 -4.42 19.93 7.01
C GLU A 251 -3.56 18.66 6.93
N VAL A 252 -3.86 17.79 5.96
CA VAL A 252 -3.04 16.61 5.62
C VAL A 252 -2.63 16.71 4.16
N ILE A 253 -1.33 16.58 3.89
CA ILE A 253 -0.77 16.62 2.54
C ILE A 253 0.00 15.32 2.28
N ILE A 254 -0.48 14.56 1.30
CA ILE A 254 0.15 13.33 0.84
C ILE A 254 0.73 13.57 -0.56
N GLY A 255 2.00 13.23 -0.75
CA GLY A 255 2.68 13.29 -2.04
C GLY A 255 2.07 12.38 -3.10
N GLU A 256 2.64 12.45 -4.31
CA GLU A 256 2.30 11.54 -5.41
C GLU A 256 2.91 10.15 -5.22
N ASP A 257 2.39 9.16 -5.93
CA ASP A 257 2.82 7.76 -5.92
C ASP A 257 2.88 7.12 -4.51
N CYS A 258 2.16 7.69 -3.54
CA CYS A 258 2.05 7.13 -2.21
C CYS A 258 1.07 5.96 -2.18
N GLU A 259 1.26 5.02 -1.26
CA GLU A 259 0.30 3.96 -0.99
C GLU A 259 0.03 3.86 0.50
N ILE A 260 -1.25 3.95 0.88
CA ILE A 260 -1.72 3.94 2.27
C ILE A 260 -2.58 2.71 2.46
N GLY A 261 -2.15 1.83 3.36
CA GLY A 261 -2.79 0.57 3.68
C GLY A 261 -4.15 0.70 4.35
N SER A 262 -4.82 -0.45 4.48
CA SER A 262 -6.16 -0.55 5.05
C SER A 262 -6.14 -0.19 6.53
N LEU A 263 -7.19 0.48 6.99
CA LEU A 263 -7.38 0.86 8.40
C LEU A 263 -6.22 1.70 8.99
N THR A 264 -5.44 2.35 8.13
CA THR A 264 -4.41 3.32 8.54
C THR A 264 -5.03 4.67 8.84
N THR A 265 -4.52 5.34 9.85
CA THR A 265 -4.99 6.64 10.33
C THR A 265 -3.89 7.69 10.23
N ILE A 266 -4.21 8.83 9.63
CA ILE A 266 -3.30 9.98 9.51
C ILE A 266 -4.02 11.21 10.04
N ASP A 267 -3.58 11.70 11.19
CA ASP A 267 -4.20 12.84 11.84
C ASP A 267 -3.80 14.15 11.15
N LYS A 268 -4.72 15.11 11.06
CA LYS A 268 -4.37 16.48 10.64
C LYS A 268 -3.54 17.17 11.72
N ALA A 269 -2.73 18.12 11.28
CA ALA A 269 -1.93 18.95 12.17
C ALA A 269 -2.78 19.83 13.10
N THR A 270 -2.19 20.22 14.23
CA THR A 270 -2.78 21.26 15.10
C THR A 270 -2.88 22.58 14.36
N ALA A 271 -1.75 22.99 13.77
CA ALA A 271 -1.64 24.08 12.81
C ALA A 271 -0.61 23.69 11.73
N GLY A 272 -0.75 24.23 10.52
CA GLY A 272 0.07 23.80 9.38
C GLY A 272 -0.43 22.49 8.80
N ALA A 273 0.46 21.54 8.51
CA ALA A 273 0.11 20.29 7.84
C ALA A 273 0.86 19.09 8.43
N THR A 274 0.19 17.94 8.50
CA THR A 274 0.84 16.62 8.54
C THR A 274 1.22 16.26 7.10
N ARG A 275 2.46 15.83 6.87
CA ARG A 275 3.03 15.69 5.51
C ARG A 275 3.62 14.31 5.28
N VAL A 276 3.29 13.71 4.14
CA VAL A 276 3.89 12.45 3.67
C VAL A 276 4.52 12.69 2.29
N GLY A 277 5.82 12.46 2.18
CA GLY A 277 6.60 12.66 0.96
C GLY A 277 6.25 11.69 -0.17
N LEU A 278 6.64 12.05 -1.39
CA LEU A 278 6.46 11.27 -2.62
C LEU A 278 6.89 9.80 -2.44
N GLY A 279 6.10 8.89 -3.03
CA GLY A 279 6.49 7.49 -3.18
C GLY A 279 6.53 6.69 -1.88
N THR A 280 6.11 7.27 -0.76
CA THR A 280 6.10 6.63 0.55
C THR A 280 5.02 5.56 0.63
N LYS A 281 5.38 4.40 1.22
CA LYS A 281 4.54 3.21 1.32
C LYS A 281 4.21 2.95 2.79
N ILE A 282 2.93 3.02 3.12
CA ILE A 282 2.42 2.87 4.48
C ILE A 282 1.52 1.64 4.47
N ASP A 283 1.90 0.62 5.23
CA ASP A 283 1.14 -0.62 5.34
C ASP A 283 -0.13 -0.43 6.18
N ASN A 284 -0.83 -1.53 6.45
CA ASN A 284 -2.09 -1.57 7.17
C ASN A 284 -1.91 -1.25 8.66
N LEU A 285 -2.97 -0.70 9.26
CA LEU A 285 -3.05 -0.43 10.70
C LEU A 285 -1.93 0.49 11.24
N VAL A 286 -1.39 1.36 10.41
CA VAL A 286 -0.40 2.36 10.83
C VAL A 286 -1.11 3.57 11.44
N GLN A 287 -0.53 4.15 12.49
CA GLN A 287 -0.98 5.42 13.07
C GLN A 287 0.08 6.50 12.83
N ILE A 288 -0.33 7.61 12.21
CA ILE A 288 0.48 8.82 12.03
C ILE A 288 -0.18 9.96 12.80
N GLY A 289 0.50 10.46 13.83
CA GLY A 289 0.04 11.57 14.65
C GLY A 289 0.00 12.92 13.92
N HIS A 290 -0.54 13.93 14.61
CA HIS A 290 -0.63 15.28 14.10
C HIS A 290 0.75 15.90 13.90
N ASN A 291 0.92 16.78 12.89
CA ASN A 291 2.17 17.50 12.60
C ASN A 291 3.36 16.62 12.20
N VAL A 292 3.17 15.33 12.01
CA VAL A 292 4.24 14.44 11.54
C VAL A 292 4.66 14.85 10.13
N GLU A 293 5.96 14.81 9.88
CA GLU A 293 6.56 14.97 8.56
C GLU A 293 7.30 13.69 8.20
N ILE A 294 6.97 13.08 7.06
CA ILE A 294 7.63 11.88 6.55
C ILE A 294 8.26 12.22 5.21
N GLY A 295 9.55 11.91 5.07
CA GLY A 295 10.32 12.09 3.85
C GLY A 295 9.87 11.17 2.70
N GLU A 296 10.59 11.28 1.59
CA GLU A 296 10.26 10.58 0.34
C GLU A 296 10.73 9.13 0.38
N HIS A 297 10.02 8.25 -0.33
CA HIS A 297 10.37 6.84 -0.50
C HIS A 297 10.60 6.08 0.81
N THR A 298 9.95 6.53 1.88
CA THR A 298 9.97 5.84 3.18
C THR A 298 8.95 4.70 3.16
N VAL A 299 9.25 3.61 3.86
CA VAL A 299 8.39 2.43 3.96
C VAL A 299 8.08 2.14 5.42
N LEU A 300 6.80 2.13 5.76
CA LEU A 300 6.29 1.79 7.09
C LEU A 300 5.52 0.48 7.01
N ALA A 301 6.01 -0.56 7.69
CA ALA A 301 5.32 -1.83 7.77
C ALA A 301 4.13 -1.79 8.76
N GLY A 302 3.36 -2.87 8.81
CA GLY A 302 2.11 -2.92 9.56
C GLY A 302 2.28 -2.55 11.03
N GLN A 303 1.29 -1.83 11.57
CA GLN A 303 1.21 -1.42 12.98
C GLN A 303 2.33 -0.50 13.47
N VAL A 304 3.08 0.14 12.56
CA VAL A 304 3.95 1.27 12.95
C VAL A 304 3.12 2.39 13.57
N GLY A 305 3.61 2.97 14.66
CA GLY A 305 2.99 4.11 15.34
C GLY A 305 3.97 5.28 15.44
N ILE A 306 3.59 6.43 14.91
CA ILE A 306 4.40 7.66 14.95
C ILE A 306 3.63 8.72 15.75
N SER A 307 4.21 9.16 16.86
CA SER A 307 3.64 10.20 17.72
C SER A 307 3.69 11.58 17.04
N GLY A 308 3.03 12.56 17.66
CA GLY A 308 2.90 13.90 17.11
C GLY A 308 4.25 14.57 16.80
N SER A 309 4.24 15.47 15.82
CA SER A 309 5.35 16.37 15.49
C SER A 309 6.70 15.71 15.20
N ALA A 310 6.75 14.38 15.05
CA ALA A 310 7.94 13.65 14.69
C ALA A 310 8.34 13.93 13.24
N ARG A 311 9.63 13.90 12.95
CA ARG A 311 10.19 14.09 11.60
C ARG A 311 10.92 12.85 11.17
N ILE A 312 10.38 12.15 10.18
CA ILE A 312 10.98 10.95 9.61
C ILE A 312 11.66 11.35 8.31
N GLY A 313 12.93 11.02 8.17
CA GLY A 313 13.71 11.26 6.95
C GLY A 313 13.21 10.48 5.74
N SER A 314 13.96 10.61 4.65
CA SER A 314 13.71 9.92 3.38
C SER A 314 14.39 8.56 3.33
N ARG A 315 13.81 7.63 2.56
CA ARG A 315 14.31 6.25 2.38
C ARG A 315 14.44 5.48 3.71
N VAL A 316 13.65 5.86 4.70
CA VAL A 316 13.59 5.18 5.98
C VAL A 316 12.78 3.89 5.83
N THR A 317 13.23 2.81 6.46
CA THR A 317 12.46 1.57 6.57
C THR A 317 12.11 1.33 8.02
N MET A 318 10.82 1.35 8.35
CA MET A 318 10.31 0.94 9.66
C MET A 318 9.65 -0.43 9.52
N ALA A 319 10.25 -1.45 10.13
CA ALA A 319 9.65 -2.77 10.19
C ALA A 319 8.42 -2.80 11.13
N GLY A 320 7.72 -3.93 11.15
CA GLY A 320 6.41 -4.02 11.81
C GLY A 320 6.47 -3.61 13.28
N GLN A 321 5.44 -2.90 13.73
CA GLN A 321 5.28 -2.45 15.12
C GLN A 321 6.39 -1.53 15.67
N VAL A 322 7.13 -0.82 14.82
CA VAL A 322 8.02 0.24 15.30
C VAL A 322 7.20 1.39 15.90
N GLY A 323 7.65 1.90 17.06
CA GLY A 323 7.07 3.07 17.72
C GLY A 323 8.06 4.24 17.73
N VAL A 324 7.59 5.43 17.37
CA VAL A 324 8.37 6.68 17.42
C VAL A 324 7.74 7.68 18.38
N GLY A 325 8.58 8.24 19.26
CA GLY A 325 8.20 9.24 20.27
C GLY A 325 7.80 10.59 19.68
N ASP A 326 7.17 11.41 20.52
CA ASP A 326 6.69 12.75 20.17
C ASP A 326 7.90 13.67 19.92
N HIS A 327 7.84 14.50 18.87
CA HIS A 327 8.93 15.42 18.48
C HIS A 327 10.28 14.79 18.10
N VAL A 328 10.35 13.46 17.96
CA VAL A 328 11.59 12.77 17.58
C VAL A 328 11.92 12.98 16.10
N THR A 329 13.19 13.18 15.80
CA THR A 329 13.73 13.24 14.44
C THR A 329 14.51 11.97 14.10
N VAL A 330 14.17 11.35 12.97
CA VAL A 330 14.88 10.21 12.39
C VAL A 330 15.54 10.65 11.09
N ALA A 331 16.85 10.48 10.97
CA ALA A 331 17.61 10.82 9.78
C ALA A 331 17.22 9.97 8.56
N ASP A 332 17.65 10.43 7.39
CA ASP A 332 17.56 9.69 6.13
C ASP A 332 18.30 8.34 6.20
N ASP A 333 17.90 7.41 5.33
CA ASP A 333 18.58 6.13 5.11
C ASP A 333 18.73 5.27 6.39
N VAL A 334 17.75 5.40 7.30
CA VAL A 334 17.64 4.62 8.53
C VAL A 334 16.76 3.39 8.33
N LEU A 335 17.19 2.26 8.87
CA LEU A 335 16.37 1.06 9.02
C LEU A 335 16.13 0.79 10.51
N LEU A 336 14.86 0.84 10.92
CA LEU A 336 14.40 0.45 12.26
C LEU A 336 13.86 -0.98 12.21
N GLY A 337 14.49 -1.89 12.96
CA GLY A 337 14.06 -3.28 13.08
C GLY A 337 12.69 -3.41 13.75
N GLY A 338 12.01 -4.54 13.57
CA GLY A 338 10.64 -4.72 14.08
C GLY A 338 10.58 -4.55 15.59
N GLN A 339 9.46 -4.00 16.07
CA GLN A 339 9.19 -3.71 17.49
C GLN A 339 10.16 -2.73 18.17
N SER A 340 10.99 -2.01 17.41
CA SER A 340 11.87 -1.00 17.99
C SER A 340 11.07 0.18 18.52
N GLY A 341 11.42 0.65 19.71
CA GLY A 341 10.98 1.95 20.24
C GLY A 341 12.07 2.99 20.02
N VAL A 342 11.70 4.16 19.49
CA VAL A 342 12.59 5.30 19.27
C VAL A 342 12.09 6.47 20.10
N ASP A 343 12.75 6.73 21.23
CA ASP A 343 12.42 7.77 22.20
C ASP A 343 13.29 9.03 22.09
N ASP A 344 14.43 8.95 21.40
CA ASP A 344 15.36 10.07 21.14
C ASP A 344 15.72 10.17 19.65
N ASP A 345 16.27 11.33 19.24
CA ASP A 345 16.68 11.59 17.87
C ASP A 345 17.69 10.56 17.33
N VAL A 346 17.39 10.01 16.15
CA VAL A 346 18.30 9.14 15.38
C VAL A 346 18.99 9.99 14.32
N THR A 347 20.17 10.52 14.65
CA THR A 347 20.88 11.50 13.81
C THR A 347 21.84 10.91 12.78
N LYS A 348 22.03 9.58 12.78
CA LYS A 348 22.95 8.89 11.87
C LYS A 348 22.21 7.85 11.05
N GLU A 349 22.53 7.78 9.75
CA GLU A 349 22.09 6.69 8.89
C GLU A 349 22.52 5.32 9.44
N GLY A 350 21.83 4.25 9.02
CA GLY A 350 22.19 2.89 9.38
C GLY A 350 21.04 2.09 10.00
N ARG A 351 21.40 0.99 10.65
CA ARG A 351 20.43 0.00 11.15
C ARG A 351 20.36 0.06 12.67
N TYR A 352 19.15 0.25 13.18
CA TYR A 352 18.86 0.33 14.62
C TYR A 352 17.80 -0.72 14.98
N TRP A 353 17.89 -1.22 16.19
CA TRP A 353 16.98 -2.26 16.67
C TRP A 353 16.95 -2.34 18.20
N GLY A 354 15.77 -2.66 18.76
CA GLY A 354 15.53 -2.92 20.18
C GLY A 354 14.31 -3.82 20.41
N THR A 355 14.32 -4.67 21.44
CA THR A 355 13.29 -5.68 21.77
C THR A 355 12.78 -6.56 20.61
N PRO A 356 13.44 -7.68 20.31
CA PRO A 356 12.73 -8.88 19.87
C PRO A 356 12.38 -9.80 21.06
N ALA A 357 11.54 -10.80 20.77
CA ALA A 357 11.34 -11.94 21.66
C ALA A 357 12.64 -12.76 21.85
N LEU A 358 12.92 -13.13 23.10
CA LEU A 358 13.95 -14.11 23.49
C LEU A 358 13.26 -15.36 24.07
N GLU A 359 13.99 -16.47 24.20
CA GLU A 359 13.48 -17.65 24.93
C GLU A 359 13.15 -17.25 26.38
N PHE A 360 12.06 -17.83 26.93
CA PHE A 360 11.47 -17.34 28.18
C PHE A 360 12.45 -17.30 29.36
N ASN A 361 13.23 -18.36 29.56
CA ASN A 361 14.16 -18.42 30.68
C ASN A 361 15.34 -17.45 30.51
N GLU A 362 15.80 -17.28 29.27
CA GLU A 362 16.80 -16.26 28.93
C GLU A 362 16.27 -14.84 29.19
N ALA A 363 15.09 -14.51 28.66
CA ALA A 363 14.42 -13.23 28.84
C ALA A 363 14.21 -12.89 30.33
N ALA A 364 13.71 -13.86 31.10
CA ALA A 364 13.46 -13.68 32.53
C ALA A 364 14.75 -13.37 33.31
N ARG A 365 15.85 -14.08 33.00
CA ARG A 365 17.16 -13.84 33.63
C ARG A 365 17.70 -12.46 33.28
N ILE A 366 17.66 -12.07 32.01
CA ILE A 366 18.12 -10.75 31.55
C ILE A 366 17.29 -9.65 32.23
N THR A 367 15.97 -9.80 32.29
CA THR A 367 15.06 -8.82 32.91
C THR A 367 15.36 -8.62 34.40
N VAL A 368 15.61 -9.71 35.14
CA VAL A 368 16.01 -9.62 36.56
C VAL A 368 17.36 -8.90 36.71
N LEU A 369 18.32 -9.15 35.83
CA LEU A 369 19.62 -8.49 35.86
C LEU A 369 19.55 -7.01 35.50
N LEU A 370 18.70 -6.62 34.54
CA LEU A 370 18.46 -5.21 34.21
C LEU A 370 17.96 -4.42 35.42
N ARG A 371 17.06 -4.99 36.24
CA ARG A 371 16.60 -4.37 37.49
C ARG A 371 17.73 -4.18 38.52
N LYS A 372 18.74 -5.06 38.50
CA LYS A 372 19.92 -5.00 39.38
C LYS A 372 21.07 -4.18 38.81
N LEU A 373 20.96 -3.69 37.57
CA LEU A 373 22.02 -2.96 36.88
C LEU A 373 22.54 -1.76 37.68
N PRO A 374 21.69 -0.93 38.34
CA PRO A 374 22.19 0.17 39.18
C PRO A 374 23.09 -0.30 40.33
N ASP A 375 22.74 -1.40 40.99
CA ASP A 375 23.52 -1.94 42.11
C ASP A 375 24.82 -2.59 41.63
N ILE A 376 24.79 -3.24 40.45
CA ILE A 376 25.98 -3.79 39.80
C ILE A 376 26.96 -2.65 39.45
N VAL A 377 26.48 -1.55 38.88
CA VAL A 377 27.31 -0.37 38.57
C VAL A 377 27.93 0.24 39.83
N LYS A 378 27.16 0.37 40.93
CA LYS A 378 27.68 0.84 42.23
C LYS A 378 28.78 -0.09 42.75
N ARG A 379 28.56 -1.41 42.69
CA ARG A 379 29.53 -2.41 43.13
C ARG A 379 30.80 -2.38 42.28
N LEU A 380 30.68 -2.21 40.96
CA LEU A 380 31.82 -2.11 40.05
C LEU A 380 32.69 -0.89 40.36
N LYS A 381 32.08 0.29 40.56
CA LYS A 381 32.79 1.52 40.97
C LYS A 381 33.56 1.34 42.28
N ARG A 382 32.94 0.71 43.28
CA ARG A 382 33.60 0.41 44.56
C ARG A 382 34.82 -0.51 44.36
N ILE A 383 34.68 -1.56 43.55
CA ILE A 383 35.79 -2.48 43.24
C ILE A 383 36.92 -1.75 42.50
N GLU A 384 36.60 -0.86 41.55
CA GLU A 384 37.60 -0.04 40.84
C GLU A 384 38.36 0.91 41.78
N GLU A 385 37.68 1.51 42.76
CA GLU A 385 38.30 2.35 43.78
C GLU A 385 39.23 1.55 44.71
N GLU A 386 38.82 0.36 45.15
CA GLU A 386 39.64 -0.54 45.96
C GLU A 386 40.90 -0.99 45.19
N LEU A 387 40.74 -1.37 43.92
CA LEU A 387 41.85 -1.75 43.03
C LEU A 387 42.87 -0.62 42.83
N LYS A 388 42.41 0.64 42.73
CA LYS A 388 43.31 1.81 42.64
C LYS A 388 44.10 2.05 43.92
N ARG A 389 43.61 1.63 45.08
CA ARG A 389 44.30 1.75 46.37
C ARG A 389 45.32 0.64 46.62
N LEU A 390 45.22 -0.46 45.88
CA LEU A 390 46.13 -1.62 45.97
C LEU A 390 47.31 -1.54 44.98
N LYS A 391 47.25 -0.60 44.02
CA LYS A 391 48.39 -0.18 43.20
C LYS A 391 49.06 1.02 43.84
#